data_AF-F5SXS3-F1
#
_entry.id   AF-F5SXS3-F1
#
_cell.length_a   1.000
_cell.length_b   1.000
_cell.length_c   1.000
_cell.angle_alpha   90.00
_cell.angle_beta   90.00
_cell.angle_gamma   90.00
#
_symmetry.space_group_name_H-M   'P 1'
#
loop_
_entity.id
_entity.type
_entity.pdbx_description
1 polymer ?
#
loop_
_entity_poly.entity_id
_entity_poly.type
_entity_poly.pdbx_seq_one_letter_code
_entity_poly.pdbx_strand_id
1 'polypeptide(L)'
;MPELSFLDDKRRATKRLVDVIRQQCLGTTFRALADQTGVAVNTVKNIAHDLIDELEQTVCYETPVIMGIDEVNLAGGYRCVITNLATNNVFEMLEQRTQDHLKPFFKELPNREKVEWVCTDMWRPFKRSFAEFLPNAKLVIDKFHVVKMASEALEEERKKYQVQLSKEDRINVKKSIRWLTLKRPANLTPAEHKALAIVREQIPELSIAYDFKESFFAIYDEPDKQKAQNAFEAWKNSLPDDGMEPFKKLVKTVHNHYEDIFAYWDAPFPITNAYTEGLNGLIKMSNRLGRGYSYEIIRAKTLYSSEARKVGSGIRSGRGKVEYGPHIPTLVKQVESGELD
;
A
#
# COMPACT_ATOMS: atom_id res chain seq x y z
N MET A 1 -38.22 -37.83 -15.99
CA MET A 1 -37.82 -37.69 -14.58
C MET A 1 -38.42 -36.39 -14.05
N PRO A 2 -38.87 -36.33 -12.78
CA PRO A 2 -39.36 -35.08 -12.21
C PRO A 2 -38.23 -34.03 -12.18
N GLU A 3 -38.57 -32.79 -12.51
CA GLU A 3 -37.64 -31.66 -12.47
C GLU A 3 -37.41 -31.27 -11.00
N LEU A 4 -36.18 -31.47 -10.51
CA LEU A 4 -35.81 -31.16 -9.14
C LEU A 4 -35.32 -29.72 -9.05
N SER A 5 -36.25 -28.77 -9.08
CA SER A 5 -35.98 -27.31 -9.16
C SER A 5 -35.09 -26.75 -8.02
N PHE A 6 -34.96 -27.47 -6.91
CA PHE A 6 -34.11 -27.11 -5.77
C PHE A 6 -32.64 -27.56 -5.91
N LEU A 7 -32.31 -28.41 -6.88
CA LEU A 7 -30.92 -28.81 -7.18
C LEU A 7 -30.26 -27.79 -8.10
N ASP A 8 -28.96 -27.58 -7.91
CA ASP A 8 -28.13 -26.79 -8.82
C ASP A 8 -27.92 -27.55 -10.14
N ASP A 9 -28.02 -26.85 -11.27
CA ASP A 9 -27.96 -27.50 -12.58
C ASP A 9 -26.54 -27.98 -12.94
N LYS A 10 -25.51 -27.41 -12.31
CA LYS A 10 -24.10 -27.75 -12.55
C LYS A 10 -23.54 -28.72 -11.52
N ARG A 11 -24.16 -28.83 -10.33
CA ARG A 11 -23.57 -29.48 -9.15
C ARG A 11 -24.56 -30.41 -8.50
N ARG A 12 -24.06 -31.50 -7.92
CA ARG A 12 -24.85 -32.42 -7.08
C ARG A 12 -25.10 -31.83 -5.68
N ALA A 13 -25.64 -30.62 -5.62
CA ALA A 13 -25.91 -29.84 -4.42
C ALA A 13 -27.24 -29.09 -4.55
N THR A 14 -27.85 -28.71 -3.43
CA THR A 14 -29.04 -27.84 -3.46
C THR A 14 -28.64 -26.40 -3.79
N LYS A 15 -29.50 -25.65 -4.49
CA LYS A 15 -29.32 -24.21 -4.77
C LYS A 15 -29.03 -23.42 -3.49
N ARG A 16 -29.78 -23.71 -2.42
CA ARG A 16 -29.58 -23.11 -1.09
C ARG A 16 -28.16 -23.32 -0.55
N LEU A 17 -27.57 -24.49 -0.74
CA LEU A 17 -26.19 -24.76 -0.31
C LEU A 17 -25.18 -23.98 -1.16
N VAL A 18 -25.40 -23.93 -2.47
CA VAL A 18 -24.57 -23.12 -3.38
C VAL A 18 -24.63 -21.64 -3.01
N ASP A 19 -25.81 -21.12 -2.68
CA ASP A 19 -25.98 -19.72 -2.27
C ASP A 19 -25.24 -19.39 -0.97
N VAL A 20 -25.29 -20.28 0.03
CA VAL A 20 -24.51 -20.12 1.27
C VAL A 20 -23.01 -20.06 0.95
N ILE A 21 -22.53 -20.97 0.10
CA ILE A 21 -21.11 -20.97 -0.30
C ILE A 21 -20.76 -19.68 -1.04
N ARG A 22 -21.60 -19.22 -1.98
CA ARG A 22 -21.39 -17.96 -2.73
C ARG A 22 -21.33 -16.74 -1.81
N GLN A 23 -22.15 -16.69 -0.76
CA GLN A 23 -22.17 -15.57 0.18
C GLN A 23 -20.91 -15.49 1.05
N GLN A 24 -20.25 -16.62 1.33
CA GLN A 24 -19.16 -16.71 2.30
C GLN A 24 -17.78 -16.95 1.67
N CYS A 25 -17.70 -17.50 0.45
CA CYS A 25 -16.44 -17.96 -0.13
C CYS A 25 -15.39 -16.87 -0.31
N LEU A 26 -15.80 -15.60 -0.42
CA LEU A 26 -14.87 -14.47 -0.51
C LEU A 26 -14.41 -13.95 0.86
N GLY A 27 -15.22 -14.10 1.91
CA GLY A 27 -14.87 -13.71 3.28
C GLY A 27 -14.08 -14.76 4.04
N THR A 28 -14.33 -16.05 3.81
CA THR A 28 -13.76 -17.14 4.62
C THR A 28 -12.77 -17.99 3.82
N THR A 29 -11.98 -18.84 4.48
CA THR A 29 -11.12 -19.79 3.76
C THR A 29 -11.94 -20.91 3.09
N PHE A 30 -11.51 -21.38 1.92
CA PHE A 30 -12.20 -22.47 1.21
C PHE A 30 -12.18 -23.78 2.01
N ARG A 31 -11.16 -23.98 2.85
CA ARG A 31 -11.08 -25.14 3.74
C ARG A 31 -12.11 -25.04 4.87
N ALA A 32 -12.18 -23.91 5.57
CA ALA A 32 -13.18 -23.70 6.61
C ALA A 32 -14.61 -23.85 6.05
N LEU A 33 -14.86 -23.30 4.86
CA LEU A 33 -16.17 -23.40 4.22
C LEU A 33 -16.50 -24.84 3.78
N ALA A 34 -15.50 -25.60 3.32
CA ALA A 34 -15.66 -27.03 3.03
C ALA A 34 -15.96 -27.84 4.30
N ASP A 35 -15.25 -27.57 5.40
CA ASP A 35 -15.45 -28.23 6.69
C ASP A 35 -16.85 -27.91 7.27
N GLN A 36 -17.31 -26.66 7.13
CA GLN A 36 -18.63 -26.21 7.59
C GLN A 36 -19.79 -26.80 6.75
N THR A 37 -19.62 -26.90 5.45
CA THR A 37 -20.69 -27.31 4.51
C THR A 37 -20.68 -28.79 4.17
N GLY A 38 -19.58 -29.49 4.48
CA GLY A 38 -19.38 -30.90 4.15
C GLY A 38 -19.10 -31.18 2.67
N VAL A 39 -18.93 -30.15 1.84
CA VAL A 39 -18.58 -30.31 0.42
C VAL A 39 -17.07 -30.36 0.23
N ALA A 40 -16.60 -30.98 -0.86
CA ALA A 40 -15.18 -30.99 -1.18
C ALA A 40 -14.66 -29.55 -1.43
N VAL A 41 -13.43 -29.26 -0.99
CA VAL A 41 -12.77 -27.96 -1.20
C VAL A 41 -12.78 -27.55 -2.68
N ASN A 42 -12.61 -28.51 -3.60
CA ASN A 42 -12.65 -28.22 -5.04
C ASN A 42 -14.05 -27.77 -5.52
N THR A 43 -15.12 -28.26 -4.89
CA THR A 43 -16.49 -27.79 -5.15
C THR A 43 -16.66 -26.35 -4.69
N VAL A 44 -16.16 -25.99 -3.51
CA VAL A 44 -16.14 -24.59 -3.03
C VAL A 44 -15.39 -23.70 -4.02
N LYS A 45 -14.20 -24.12 -4.46
CA LYS A 45 -13.39 -23.39 -5.43
C LYS A 45 -14.13 -23.15 -6.74
N ASN A 46 -14.79 -24.18 -7.29
CA ASN A 46 -15.57 -24.05 -8.52
C ASN A 46 -16.79 -23.14 -8.35
N ILE A 47 -17.43 -23.12 -7.17
CA ILE A 47 -18.52 -22.17 -6.88
C ILE A 47 -17.98 -20.74 -6.80
N ALA A 48 -16.81 -20.56 -6.19
CA ALA A 48 -16.15 -19.27 -6.11
C ALA A 48 -15.76 -18.74 -7.49
N HIS A 49 -15.22 -19.58 -8.39
CA HIS A 49 -14.91 -19.16 -9.76
C HIS A 49 -16.16 -18.68 -10.51
N ASP A 50 -17.26 -19.44 -10.50
CA ASP A 50 -18.53 -19.01 -11.11
C ASP A 50 -18.99 -17.63 -10.58
N LEU A 51 -18.84 -17.39 -9.28
CA LEU A 51 -19.18 -16.11 -8.67
C LEU A 51 -18.22 -14.99 -9.12
N ILE A 52 -16.93 -15.27 -9.23
CA ILE A 52 -15.92 -14.30 -9.66
C ILE A 52 -16.19 -13.85 -11.09
N ASP A 53 -16.45 -14.79 -12.00
CA ASP A 53 -16.75 -14.51 -13.40
C ASP A 53 -17.99 -13.61 -13.54
N GLU A 54 -19.02 -13.86 -12.71
CA GLU A 54 -20.24 -13.04 -12.66
C GLU A 54 -19.94 -11.62 -12.11
N LEU A 55 -19.14 -11.52 -11.05
CA LEU A 55 -18.78 -10.24 -10.44
C LEU A 55 -17.93 -9.39 -11.38
N GLU A 56 -17.00 -9.98 -12.13
CA GLU A 56 -16.20 -9.26 -13.13
C GLU A 56 -17.04 -8.61 -14.24
N GLN A 57 -18.20 -9.19 -14.56
CA GLN A 57 -19.10 -8.67 -15.59
C GLN A 57 -20.11 -7.64 -15.05
N THR A 58 -20.43 -7.73 -13.75
CA THR A 58 -21.53 -6.95 -13.15
C THR A 58 -21.06 -5.80 -12.28
N VAL A 59 -19.81 -5.83 -11.81
CA VAL A 59 -19.27 -4.86 -10.87
C VAL A 59 -18.35 -3.89 -11.60
N CYS A 60 -18.67 -2.61 -11.51
CA CYS A 60 -17.83 -1.53 -12.03
C CYS A 60 -17.65 -0.47 -10.94
N TYR A 61 -16.41 -0.08 -10.69
CA TYR A 61 -16.07 0.94 -9.72
C TYR A 61 -15.87 2.30 -10.39
N GLU A 62 -16.29 3.37 -9.71
CA GLU A 62 -16.07 4.74 -10.18
C GLU A 62 -14.57 5.06 -10.19
N THR A 63 -14.11 5.54 -11.34
CA THR A 63 -12.73 5.96 -11.56
C THR A 63 -12.28 6.98 -10.50
N PRO A 64 -11.14 6.75 -9.82
CA PRO A 64 -10.67 7.64 -8.75
C PRO A 64 -10.33 9.04 -9.26
N VAL A 65 -10.71 10.08 -8.51
CA VAL A 65 -10.19 11.44 -8.74
C VAL A 65 -8.74 11.55 -8.22
N ILE A 66 -8.46 10.88 -7.09
CA ILE A 66 -7.13 10.76 -6.50
C ILE A 66 -6.80 9.28 -6.43
N MET A 67 -5.86 8.85 -7.25
CA MET A 67 -5.49 7.46 -7.44
C MET A 67 -4.21 7.13 -6.68
N GLY A 68 -4.21 6.07 -5.89
CA GLY A 68 -2.99 5.49 -5.32
C GLY A 68 -2.55 4.31 -6.17
N ILE A 69 -1.26 4.19 -6.44
CA ILE A 69 -0.67 3.03 -7.12
C ILE A 69 0.54 2.57 -6.32
N ASP A 70 0.57 1.29 -5.97
CA ASP A 70 1.69 0.67 -5.27
C ASP A 70 1.85 -0.79 -5.69
N GLU A 71 2.92 -1.43 -5.23
CA GLU A 71 3.21 -2.84 -5.48
C GLU A 71 3.11 -3.72 -4.24
N VAL A 72 2.63 -4.94 -4.45
CA VAL A 72 2.60 -5.97 -3.43
C VAL A 72 3.23 -7.26 -3.96
N ASN A 73 4.20 -7.80 -3.24
CA ASN A 73 4.77 -9.10 -3.58
C ASN A 73 3.84 -10.21 -3.08
N LEU A 74 3.24 -10.94 -4.02
CA LEU A 74 2.27 -12.01 -3.78
C LEU A 74 2.49 -13.17 -4.75
N ALA A 75 2.37 -14.39 -4.22
CA ALA A 75 2.48 -15.62 -5.00
C ALA A 75 3.75 -15.67 -5.90
N GLY A 76 4.87 -15.11 -5.42
CA GLY A 76 6.15 -15.11 -6.13
C GLY A 76 6.33 -14.00 -7.18
N GLY A 77 5.40 -13.05 -7.29
CA GLY A 77 5.50 -11.93 -8.23
C GLY A 77 5.03 -10.59 -7.63
N TYR A 78 5.43 -9.49 -8.26
CA TYR A 78 4.92 -8.16 -7.91
C TYR A 78 3.62 -7.87 -8.65
N ARG A 79 2.56 -7.65 -7.87
CA ARG A 79 1.22 -7.27 -8.33
C ARG A 79 1.05 -5.77 -8.14
N CYS A 80 0.32 -5.12 -9.03
CA CYS A 80 0.00 -3.69 -8.91
C CYS A 80 -1.33 -3.55 -8.16
N VAL A 81 -1.37 -2.67 -7.16
CA VAL A 81 -2.58 -2.36 -6.40
C VAL A 81 -2.93 -0.90 -6.66
N ILE A 82 -4.18 -0.68 -7.05
CA ILE A 82 -4.72 0.63 -7.37
C ILE A 82 -5.85 0.94 -6.39
N THR A 83 -5.80 2.12 -5.78
CA THR A 83 -6.76 2.57 -4.77
C THR A 83 -7.36 3.91 -5.13
N ASN A 84 -8.56 4.17 -4.62
CA ASN A 84 -9.16 5.48 -4.59
C ASN A 84 -8.80 6.15 -3.25
N LEU A 85 -7.83 7.07 -3.27
CA LEU A 85 -7.35 7.76 -2.06
C LEU A 85 -8.31 8.86 -1.59
N ALA A 86 -9.24 9.31 -2.44
CA ALA A 86 -10.25 10.28 -2.03
C ALA A 86 -11.33 9.65 -1.13
N THR A 87 -11.61 8.36 -1.33
CA THR A 87 -12.67 7.63 -0.63
C THR A 87 -12.15 6.48 0.24
N ASN A 88 -10.85 6.18 0.16
CA ASN A 88 -10.16 5.08 0.85
C ASN A 88 -10.68 3.71 0.44
N ASN A 89 -10.91 3.50 -0.86
CA ASN A 89 -11.42 2.24 -1.39
C ASN A 89 -10.39 1.52 -2.27
N VAL A 90 -10.47 0.19 -2.33
CA VAL A 90 -9.75 -0.60 -3.33
C VAL A 90 -10.40 -0.36 -4.68
N PHE A 91 -9.61 -0.01 -5.69
CA PHE A 91 -10.12 0.21 -7.05
C PHE A 91 -9.82 -0.98 -7.96
N GLU A 92 -8.57 -1.42 -8.03
CA GLU A 92 -8.17 -2.55 -8.89
C GLU A 92 -6.89 -3.21 -8.36
N MET A 93 -6.67 -4.46 -8.75
CA MET A 93 -5.42 -5.17 -8.61
C MET A 93 -5.06 -5.78 -9.97
N LEU A 94 -3.86 -5.48 -10.47
CA LEU A 94 -3.36 -6.00 -11.74
C LEU A 94 -2.29 -7.06 -11.51
N GLU A 95 -2.33 -8.09 -12.36
CA GLU A 95 -1.49 -9.26 -12.19
C GLU A 95 -0.01 -8.90 -12.30
N GLN A 96 0.32 -7.92 -13.13
CA GLN A 96 1.70 -7.48 -13.30
C GLN A 96 1.78 -5.96 -13.21
N ARG A 97 2.90 -5.49 -12.67
CA ARG A 97 3.28 -4.07 -12.69
C ARG A 97 4.02 -3.64 -13.97
N THR A 98 4.15 -4.54 -14.94
CA THR A 98 4.88 -4.26 -16.19
C THR A 98 4.11 -3.26 -17.04
N GLN A 99 4.82 -2.45 -17.83
CA GLN A 99 4.18 -1.43 -18.66
C GLN A 99 3.19 -2.04 -19.67
N ASP A 100 3.48 -3.25 -20.14
CA ASP A 100 2.61 -3.98 -21.07
C ASP A 100 1.26 -4.37 -20.45
N HIS A 101 1.15 -4.44 -19.13
CA HIS A 101 -0.12 -4.66 -18.41
C HIS A 101 -0.76 -3.34 -17.98
N LEU A 102 0.05 -2.39 -17.52
CA LEU A 102 -0.46 -1.11 -17.02
C LEU A 102 -1.00 -0.22 -18.13
N LYS A 103 -0.33 -0.15 -19.28
CA LYS A 103 -0.76 0.73 -20.38
C LYS A 103 -2.14 0.36 -20.96
N PRO A 104 -2.44 -0.91 -21.28
CA PRO A 104 -3.79 -1.30 -21.71
C PRO A 104 -4.86 -0.93 -20.69
N PHE A 105 -4.59 -1.19 -19.40
CA PHE A 105 -5.52 -0.84 -18.32
C PHE A 105 -5.84 0.67 -18.31
N PHE A 106 -4.84 1.55 -18.29
CA PHE A 106 -5.08 3.00 -18.29
C PHE A 106 -5.70 3.49 -19.61
N LYS A 107 -5.43 2.82 -20.72
CA LYS A 107 -6.04 3.12 -22.02
C LYS A 107 -7.54 2.86 -22.00
N GLU A 108 -7.98 1.76 -21.37
CA GLU A 108 -9.37 1.31 -21.32
C GLU A 108 -10.15 1.87 -20.12
N LEU A 109 -9.46 2.53 -19.18
CA LEU A 109 -10.06 3.12 -17.99
C LEU A 109 -11.17 4.14 -18.36
N PRO A 110 -12.43 3.92 -17.93
CA PRO A 110 -13.51 4.85 -18.19
C PRO A 110 -13.30 6.17 -17.44
N ASN A 111 -13.77 7.29 -18.00
CA ASN A 111 -13.68 8.62 -17.39
C ASN A 111 -12.27 9.00 -16.87
N ARG A 112 -11.21 8.55 -17.56
CA ARG A 112 -9.80 8.75 -17.16
C ARG A 112 -9.39 10.21 -17.04
N GLU A 113 -10.12 11.12 -17.69
CA GLU A 113 -9.99 12.57 -17.56
C GLU A 113 -10.37 13.10 -16.18
N LYS A 114 -11.12 12.35 -15.37
CA LYS A 114 -11.46 12.73 -13.99
C LYS A 114 -10.30 12.53 -13.02
N VAL A 115 -9.25 11.78 -13.40
CA VAL A 115 -8.10 11.57 -12.52
C VAL A 115 -7.29 12.86 -12.47
N GLU A 116 -7.26 13.50 -11.31
CA GLU A 116 -6.54 14.76 -11.07
C GLU A 116 -5.18 14.53 -10.41
N TRP A 117 -5.08 13.50 -9.58
CA TRP A 117 -3.86 13.17 -8.83
C TRP A 117 -3.57 11.68 -8.86
N VAL A 118 -2.29 11.35 -9.02
CA VAL A 118 -1.79 9.98 -8.89
C VAL A 118 -0.66 9.99 -7.87
N CYS A 119 -0.75 9.13 -6.86
CA CYS A 119 0.24 8.95 -5.81
C CYS A 119 0.94 7.61 -6.01
N THR A 120 2.26 7.62 -6.23
CA THR A 120 3.06 6.40 -6.40
C THR A 120 4.38 6.47 -5.64
N ASP A 121 5.08 5.35 -5.59
CA ASP A 121 6.50 5.35 -5.25
C ASP A 121 7.36 6.01 -6.35
N MET A 122 8.69 6.01 -6.18
CA MET A 122 9.64 6.60 -7.13
C MET A 122 9.91 5.71 -8.37
N TRP A 123 9.15 4.65 -8.60
CA TRP A 123 9.38 3.75 -9.73
C TRP A 123 8.90 4.36 -11.05
N ARG A 124 9.84 4.89 -11.84
CA ARG A 124 9.60 5.58 -13.12
C ARG A 124 8.64 4.87 -14.10
N PRO A 125 8.62 3.52 -14.21
CA PRO A 125 7.67 2.82 -15.06
C PRO A 125 6.19 3.05 -14.73
N PHE A 126 5.82 3.40 -13.50
CA PHE A 126 4.44 3.81 -13.20
C PHE A 126 4.07 5.08 -13.95
N LYS A 127 4.83 6.16 -13.77
CA LYS A 127 4.62 7.45 -14.47
C LYS A 127 4.51 7.24 -15.98
N ARG A 128 5.43 6.46 -16.56
CA ARG A 128 5.44 6.17 -18.00
C ARG A 128 4.26 5.31 -18.48
N SER A 129 3.58 4.61 -17.58
CA SER A 129 2.43 3.77 -17.92
C SER A 129 1.13 4.53 -17.94
N PHE A 130 0.94 5.55 -17.09
CA PHE A 130 -0.31 6.30 -17.01
C PHE A 130 -0.26 7.70 -17.64
N ALA A 131 0.93 8.33 -17.77
CA ALA A 131 1.02 9.74 -18.20
C ALA A 131 0.42 10.03 -19.59
N GLU A 132 0.45 9.06 -20.50
CA GLU A 132 -0.16 9.19 -21.84
C GLU A 132 -1.69 9.13 -21.80
N PHE A 133 -2.26 8.46 -20.79
CA PHE A 133 -3.69 8.14 -20.74
C PHE A 133 -4.47 8.97 -19.73
N LEU A 134 -3.78 9.57 -18.74
CA LEU A 134 -4.38 10.40 -17.69
C LEU A 134 -3.97 11.87 -17.90
N PRO A 135 -4.60 12.61 -18.84
CA PRO A 135 -4.11 13.91 -19.28
C PRO A 135 -4.16 15.01 -18.21
N ASN A 136 -5.08 14.88 -17.25
CA ASN A 136 -5.27 15.87 -16.17
C ASN A 136 -4.52 15.50 -14.88
N ALA A 137 -3.89 14.33 -14.83
CA ALA A 137 -3.31 13.79 -13.61
C ALA A 137 -1.94 14.42 -13.32
N LYS A 138 -1.79 14.98 -12.13
CA LYS A 138 -0.49 15.33 -11.54
C LYS A 138 0.04 14.17 -10.72
N LEU A 139 1.32 13.85 -10.90
CA LEU A 139 2.00 12.85 -10.07
C LEU A 139 2.50 13.50 -8.79
N VAL A 140 2.22 12.87 -7.66
CA VAL A 140 2.87 13.12 -6.38
C VAL A 140 3.61 11.85 -5.94
N ILE A 141 4.89 11.98 -5.59
CA ILE A 141 5.63 10.87 -4.96
C ILE A 141 5.17 10.75 -3.52
N ASP A 142 4.81 9.53 -3.10
CA ASP A 142 4.45 9.28 -1.71
C ASP A 142 5.65 9.55 -0.80
N LYS A 143 5.47 10.51 0.12
CA LYS A 143 6.51 10.99 1.03
C LYS A 143 7.15 9.87 1.84
N PHE A 144 6.41 8.80 2.14
CA PHE A 144 6.91 7.67 2.91
C PHE A 144 8.17 7.06 2.26
N HIS A 145 8.17 6.87 0.94
CA HIS A 145 9.33 6.30 0.24
C HIS A 145 10.53 7.26 0.24
N VAL A 146 10.29 8.57 0.23
CA VAL A 146 11.34 9.60 0.27
C VAL A 146 11.97 9.67 1.66
N VAL A 147 11.17 9.76 2.73
CA VAL A 147 11.67 9.80 4.11
C VAL A 147 12.26 8.46 4.57
N LYS A 148 11.80 7.34 4.00
CA LYS A 148 12.38 6.01 4.22
C LYS A 148 13.84 5.97 3.78
N MET A 149 14.20 6.61 2.67
CA MET A 149 15.59 6.68 2.22
C MET A 149 16.51 7.38 3.24
N ALA A 150 16.05 8.44 3.90
CA ALA A 150 16.81 9.09 4.97
C ALA A 150 16.96 8.15 6.19
N SER A 151 15.93 7.36 6.49
CA SER A 151 15.99 6.35 7.56
C SER A 151 16.94 5.20 7.21
N GLU A 152 16.99 4.80 5.94
CA GLU A 152 17.94 3.80 5.43
C GLU A 152 19.37 4.32 5.44
N ALA A 153 19.58 5.60 5.12
CA ALA A 153 20.88 6.26 5.25
C ALA A 153 21.40 6.23 6.69
N LEU A 154 20.56 6.56 7.68
CA LEU A 154 20.89 6.41 9.10
C LEU A 154 21.20 4.95 9.46
N GLU A 155 20.42 4.00 8.95
CA GLU A 155 20.63 2.58 9.21
C GLU A 155 21.95 2.06 8.63
N GLU A 156 22.42 2.59 7.50
CA GLU A 156 23.75 2.27 6.97
C GLU A 156 24.87 2.73 7.91
N GLU A 157 24.79 3.94 8.46
CA GLU A 157 25.77 4.43 9.45
C GLU A 157 25.72 3.60 10.74
N ARG A 158 24.53 3.25 11.21
CA ARG A 158 24.37 2.34 12.37
C ARG A 158 25.00 0.97 12.11
N LYS A 159 24.85 0.42 10.91
CA LYS A 159 25.47 -0.87 10.52
C LYS A 159 26.99 -0.77 10.47
N LYS A 160 27.56 0.33 9.97
CA LYS A 160 29.03 0.55 9.96
C LYS A 160 29.59 0.50 11.37
N TYR A 161 28.97 1.20 12.32
CA TYR A 161 29.34 1.13 13.73
C TYR A 161 29.18 -0.29 14.30
N GLN A 162 28.04 -0.93 14.03
CA GLN A 162 27.74 -2.28 14.55
C GLN A 162 28.78 -3.34 14.13
N VAL A 163 29.35 -3.25 12.93
CA VAL A 163 30.36 -4.21 12.46
C VAL A 163 31.64 -4.18 13.30
N GLN A 164 31.96 -3.04 13.91
CA GLN A 164 33.17 -2.85 14.72
C GLN A 164 33.05 -3.46 16.13
N LEU A 165 31.84 -3.87 16.53
CA LEU A 165 31.53 -4.31 17.89
C LEU A 165 31.62 -5.83 18.10
N SER A 166 31.78 -6.22 19.36
CA SER A 166 31.65 -7.62 19.81
C SER A 166 30.25 -8.18 19.55
N LYS A 167 30.10 -9.51 19.52
CA LYS A 167 28.80 -10.15 19.26
C LYS A 167 27.71 -9.74 20.27
N GLU A 168 28.08 -9.53 21.53
CA GLU A 168 27.16 -9.13 22.60
C GLU A 168 26.72 -7.68 22.44
N ASP A 169 27.67 -6.78 22.19
CA ASP A 169 27.39 -5.35 21.98
C ASP A 169 26.55 -5.10 20.72
N ARG A 170 26.75 -5.92 19.66
CA ARG A 170 25.91 -5.89 18.46
C ARG A 170 24.43 -6.12 18.74
N ILE A 171 24.09 -6.97 19.72
CA ILE A 171 22.70 -7.25 20.10
C ILE A 171 22.12 -6.03 20.82
N ASN A 172 22.89 -5.43 21.72
CA ASN A 172 22.47 -4.23 22.45
C ASN A 172 22.20 -3.07 21.50
N VAL A 173 23.12 -2.73 20.59
CA VAL A 173 22.91 -1.67 19.58
C VAL A 173 21.67 -1.90 18.72
N LYS A 174 21.40 -3.16 18.33
CA LYS A 174 20.21 -3.49 17.53
C LYS A 174 18.92 -3.38 18.33
N LYS A 175 18.93 -3.71 19.62
CA LYS A 175 17.75 -3.75 20.49
C LYS A 175 17.46 -2.43 21.22
N SER A 176 18.42 -1.51 21.33
CA SER A 176 18.23 -0.20 21.99
C SER A 176 18.42 0.96 21.01
N ILE A 177 19.64 1.15 20.52
CA ILE A 177 20.02 2.34 19.72
C ILE A 177 19.19 2.44 18.44
N ARG A 178 18.96 1.33 17.73
CA ARG A 178 18.12 1.35 16.52
C ARG A 178 16.72 1.89 16.80
N TRP A 179 16.04 1.40 17.84
CA TRP A 179 14.67 1.83 18.14
C TRP A 179 14.62 3.28 18.61
N LEU A 180 15.64 3.70 19.37
CA LEU A 180 15.80 5.08 19.78
C LEU A 180 15.95 6.02 18.58
N THR A 181 16.87 5.73 17.66
CA THR A 181 17.18 6.63 16.53
C THR A 181 16.15 6.58 15.39
N LEU A 182 15.18 5.66 15.43
CA LEU A 182 14.02 5.67 14.54
C LEU A 182 12.97 6.72 14.95
N LYS A 183 12.92 7.12 16.23
CA LYS A 183 11.94 8.10 16.73
C LYS A 183 12.38 9.54 16.42
N ARG A 184 11.41 10.38 16.05
CA ARG A 184 11.60 11.84 15.98
C ARG A 184 11.82 12.42 17.38
N PRO A 185 12.59 13.50 17.55
CA PRO A 185 12.86 14.11 18.85
C PRO A 185 11.61 14.41 19.68
N ALA A 186 10.53 14.88 19.04
CA ALA A 186 9.25 15.17 19.69
C ALA A 186 8.55 13.94 20.30
N ASN A 187 8.92 12.73 19.87
CA ASN A 187 8.32 11.46 20.32
C ASN A 187 9.21 10.70 21.31
N LEU A 188 10.32 11.31 21.75
CA LEU A 188 11.22 10.72 22.73
C LEU A 188 10.72 11.00 24.14
N THR A 189 10.81 9.99 25.00
CA THR A 189 10.61 10.16 26.45
C THR A 189 11.83 10.88 27.07
N PRO A 190 11.71 11.44 28.29
CA PRO A 190 12.85 12.03 28.99
C PRO A 190 14.03 11.06 29.18
N ALA A 191 13.75 9.76 29.38
CA ALA A 191 14.77 8.73 29.47
C ALA A 191 15.47 8.49 28.12
N GLU A 192 14.70 8.50 27.02
CA GLU A 192 15.23 8.34 25.68
C GLU A 192 16.05 9.56 25.23
N HIS A 193 15.71 10.78 25.64
CA HIS A 193 16.57 11.95 25.43
C HIS A 193 17.93 11.79 26.10
N LYS A 194 17.98 11.29 27.33
CA LYS A 194 19.24 11.00 28.03
C LYS A 194 20.03 9.90 27.31
N ALA A 195 19.34 8.85 26.85
CA ALA A 195 19.99 7.79 26.07
C ALA A 195 20.54 8.34 24.73
N LEU A 196 19.83 9.25 24.08
CA LEU A 196 20.28 9.88 22.84
C LEU A 196 21.52 10.74 23.11
N ALA A 197 21.56 11.50 24.21
CA ALA A 197 22.75 12.27 24.61
C ALA A 197 23.99 11.37 24.77
N ILE A 198 23.84 10.20 25.40
CA ILE A 198 24.92 9.21 25.49
C ILE A 198 25.34 8.72 24.09
N VAL A 199 24.39 8.47 23.18
CA VAL A 199 24.72 8.11 21.78
C VAL A 199 25.51 9.23 21.10
N ARG A 200 25.20 10.51 21.37
CA ARG A 200 25.96 11.64 20.82
C ARG A 200 27.42 11.64 21.27
N GLU A 201 27.66 11.32 22.53
CA GLU A 201 29.02 11.26 23.10
C GLU A 201 29.80 10.04 22.63
N GLN A 202 29.16 8.87 22.55
CA GLN A 202 29.83 7.60 22.31
C GLN A 202 29.91 7.23 20.82
N ILE A 203 29.01 7.75 19.98
CA ILE A 203 28.87 7.41 18.57
C ILE A 203 28.54 8.68 17.76
N PRO A 204 29.47 9.66 17.71
CA PRO A 204 29.20 10.97 17.12
C PRO A 204 28.77 10.89 15.66
N GLU A 205 29.34 9.98 14.85
CA GLU A 205 28.96 9.81 13.44
C GLU A 205 27.50 9.38 13.27
N LEU A 206 27.03 8.48 14.15
CA LEU A 206 25.63 8.04 14.15
C LEU A 206 24.69 9.16 14.60
N SER A 207 25.12 9.98 15.55
CA SER A 207 24.35 11.16 15.98
C SER A 207 24.24 12.19 14.86
N ILE A 208 25.32 12.45 14.14
CA ILE A 208 25.30 13.39 13.01
C ILE A 208 24.34 12.85 11.94
N ALA A 209 24.41 11.56 11.61
CA ALA A 209 23.47 10.93 10.67
C ALA A 209 22.01 11.02 11.15
N TYR A 210 21.76 10.90 12.46
CA TYR A 210 20.44 11.09 13.04
C TYR A 210 19.94 12.53 12.84
N ASP A 211 20.79 13.53 13.06
CA ASP A 211 20.44 14.94 12.85
C ASP A 211 20.16 15.25 11.37
N PHE A 212 20.94 14.68 10.45
CA PHE A 212 20.67 14.79 9.00
C PHE A 212 19.33 14.16 8.61
N LYS A 213 19.00 12.99 9.15
CA LYS A 213 17.68 12.37 8.93
C LYS A 213 16.55 13.25 9.48
N GLU A 214 16.65 13.74 10.71
CA GLU A 214 15.59 14.55 11.33
C GLU A 214 15.42 15.92 10.66
N SER A 215 16.51 16.58 10.28
CA SER A 215 16.46 17.82 9.49
C SER A 215 15.88 17.60 8.10
N PHE A 216 16.12 16.44 7.46
CA PHE A 216 15.44 16.08 6.21
C PHE A 216 13.93 15.90 6.43
N PHE A 217 13.52 15.27 7.54
CA PHE A 217 12.10 15.11 7.87
C PHE A 217 11.42 16.46 8.07
N ALA A 218 12.11 17.43 8.67
CA ALA A 218 11.60 18.78 8.91
C ALA A 218 11.23 19.53 7.62
N ILE A 219 11.81 19.16 6.46
CA ILE A 219 11.41 19.73 5.16
C ILE A 219 9.90 19.51 4.92
N TYR A 220 9.37 18.33 5.28
CA TYR A 220 7.95 18.01 5.14
C TYR A 220 7.03 18.70 6.17
N ASP A 221 7.61 19.38 7.15
CA ASP A 221 6.89 20.21 8.12
C ASP A 221 6.75 21.67 7.63
N GLU A 222 7.40 22.05 6.51
CA GLU A 222 7.28 23.38 5.92
C GLU A 222 5.87 23.64 5.35
N PRO A 223 5.33 24.86 5.50
CA PRO A 223 3.93 25.16 5.19
C PRO A 223 3.65 25.31 3.69
N ASP A 224 4.68 25.56 2.88
CA ASP A 224 4.52 25.82 1.45
C ASP A 224 5.71 25.28 0.63
N LYS A 225 5.46 25.11 -0.67
CA LYS A 225 6.42 24.53 -1.62
C LYS A 225 7.74 25.29 -1.67
N GLN A 226 7.69 26.62 -1.66
CA GLN A 226 8.90 27.44 -1.80
C GLN A 226 9.80 27.30 -0.59
N LYS A 227 9.23 27.31 0.63
CA LYS A 227 9.98 27.08 1.85
C LYS A 227 10.54 25.66 1.92
N ALA A 228 9.77 24.66 1.52
CA ALA A 228 10.26 23.27 1.45
C ALA A 228 11.45 23.13 0.48
N GLN A 229 11.38 23.76 -0.69
CA GLN A 229 12.48 23.78 -1.67
C GLN A 229 13.72 24.48 -1.11
N ASN A 230 13.55 25.64 -0.46
CA ASN A 230 14.65 26.36 0.19
C ASN A 230 15.27 25.54 1.34
N ALA A 231 14.44 24.88 2.15
CA ALA A 231 14.87 24.01 3.23
C ALA A 231 15.65 22.80 2.70
N PHE A 232 15.20 22.20 1.60
CA PHE A 232 15.94 21.12 0.94
C PHE A 232 17.29 21.58 0.40
N GLU A 233 17.37 22.75 -0.25
CA GLU A 233 18.65 23.28 -0.73
C GLU A 233 19.60 23.62 0.41
N ALA A 234 19.10 24.22 1.51
CA ALA A 234 19.90 24.46 2.71
C ALA A 234 20.40 23.15 3.33
N TRP A 235 19.53 22.15 3.45
CA TRP A 235 19.86 20.83 3.97
C TRP A 235 20.95 20.15 3.11
N LYS A 236 20.76 20.14 1.79
CA LYS A 236 21.74 19.62 0.82
C LYS A 236 23.10 20.33 0.94
N ASN A 237 23.10 21.66 1.06
CA ASN A 237 24.34 22.45 1.16
C ASN A 237 25.05 22.27 2.52
N SER A 238 24.37 21.71 3.53
CA SER A 238 24.97 21.38 4.82
C SER A 238 25.68 20.02 4.84
N LEU A 239 25.50 19.19 3.79
CA LEU A 239 26.20 17.90 3.69
C LEU A 239 27.70 18.12 3.46
N PRO A 240 28.58 17.36 4.14
CA PRO A 240 30.03 17.47 3.94
C PRO A 240 30.45 16.96 2.56
N ASP A 241 31.54 17.53 2.03
CA ASP A 241 32.14 17.09 0.76
C ASP A 241 32.58 15.62 0.83
N ASP A 242 33.10 15.18 1.98
CA ASP A 242 33.52 13.81 2.25
C ASP A 242 32.55 13.08 3.21
N GLY A 243 32.25 11.81 2.92
CA GLY A 243 31.36 10.98 3.73
C GLY A 243 29.87 11.16 3.43
N MET A 244 29.01 10.52 4.24
CA MET A 244 27.53 10.57 4.10
C MET A 244 26.98 10.20 2.72
N GLU A 245 27.66 9.31 2.01
CA GLU A 245 27.25 8.81 0.69
C GLU A 245 25.78 8.37 0.61
N PRO A 246 25.18 7.74 1.64
CA PRO A 246 23.76 7.40 1.61
C PRO A 246 22.84 8.63 1.54
N PHE A 247 23.17 9.74 2.21
CA PHE A 247 22.43 11.00 2.13
C PHE A 247 22.69 11.72 0.78
N LYS A 248 23.90 11.63 0.22
CA LYS A 248 24.17 12.15 -1.14
C LYS A 248 23.36 11.38 -2.21
N LYS A 249 23.16 10.07 -2.05
CA LYS A 249 22.24 9.29 -2.89
C LYS A 249 20.80 9.78 -2.76
N LEU A 250 20.35 10.08 -1.53
CA LEU A 250 19.03 10.70 -1.30
C LEU A 250 18.90 12.04 -2.05
N VAL A 251 19.90 12.92 -1.96
CA VAL A 251 19.94 14.18 -2.75
C VAL A 251 19.77 13.90 -4.24
N LYS A 252 20.51 12.93 -4.80
CA LYS A 252 20.38 12.56 -6.21
C LYS A 252 18.97 12.09 -6.55
N THR A 253 18.35 11.28 -5.68
CA THR A 253 16.98 10.81 -5.87
C THR A 253 15.97 11.95 -5.81
N VAL A 254 16.11 12.90 -4.87
CA VAL A 254 15.23 14.07 -4.81
C VAL A 254 15.33 14.89 -6.09
N HIS A 255 16.53 15.17 -6.60
CA HIS A 255 16.69 15.87 -7.89
C HIS A 255 16.07 15.10 -9.07
N ASN A 256 16.21 13.77 -9.09
CA ASN A 256 15.64 12.92 -10.15
C ASN A 256 14.10 12.93 -10.20
N HIS A 257 13.46 13.31 -9.10
CA HIS A 257 12.01 13.32 -8.92
C HIS A 257 11.51 14.67 -8.38
N TYR A 258 12.27 15.76 -8.61
CA TYR A 258 12.11 17.03 -7.90
C TYR A 258 10.68 17.57 -8.01
N GLU A 259 10.18 17.71 -9.24
CA GLU A 259 8.82 18.19 -9.48
C GLU A 259 7.76 17.30 -8.82
N ASP A 260 7.91 15.98 -8.93
CA ASP A 260 6.92 15.02 -8.43
C ASP A 260 6.95 14.90 -6.88
N ILE A 261 8.10 15.16 -6.24
CA ILE A 261 8.24 15.20 -4.78
C ILE A 261 7.66 16.51 -4.22
N PHE A 262 8.01 17.64 -4.84
CA PHE A 262 7.51 18.95 -4.39
C PHE A 262 6.05 19.23 -4.79
N ALA A 263 5.46 18.40 -5.67
CA ALA A 263 4.02 18.37 -5.91
C ALA A 263 3.21 18.03 -4.65
N TYR A 264 3.83 17.47 -3.60
CA TYR A 264 3.19 17.24 -2.30
C TYR A 264 2.54 18.50 -1.71
N TRP A 265 3.15 19.67 -1.92
CA TRP A 265 2.64 20.96 -1.44
C TRP A 265 1.64 21.62 -2.41
N ASP A 266 1.56 21.15 -3.65
CA ASP A 266 0.57 21.62 -4.63
C ASP A 266 -0.78 20.88 -4.49
N ALA A 267 -0.78 19.74 -3.78
CA ALA A 267 -1.95 18.93 -3.54
C ALA A 267 -2.94 19.63 -2.60
N PRO A 268 -4.27 19.44 -2.79
CA PRO A 268 -5.29 20.09 -1.94
C PRO A 268 -5.22 19.67 -0.47
N PHE A 269 -4.61 18.53 -0.19
CA PHE A 269 -4.30 18.00 1.13
C PHE A 269 -3.12 17.03 1.01
N PRO A 270 -2.49 16.61 2.12
CA PRO A 270 -1.41 15.62 2.09
C PRO A 270 -1.84 14.27 1.49
N ILE A 271 -1.57 14.09 0.20
CA ILE A 271 -1.82 12.81 -0.50
C ILE A 271 -0.69 11.84 -0.14
N THR A 272 -1.06 10.62 0.28
CA THR A 272 -0.11 9.55 0.64
C THR A 272 -0.73 8.18 0.34
N ASN A 273 0.11 7.19 0.04
CA ASN A 273 -0.30 5.80 -0.18
C ASN A 273 -0.46 4.99 1.12
N ALA A 274 -0.55 5.64 2.28
CA ALA A 274 -0.67 4.94 3.57
C ALA A 274 -1.82 3.92 3.61
N TYR A 275 -2.98 4.23 3.03
CA TYR A 275 -4.09 3.27 2.93
C TYR A 275 -3.79 2.10 1.98
N THR A 276 -3.06 2.35 0.90
CA THR A 276 -2.60 1.30 -0.02
C THR A 276 -1.63 0.35 0.68
N GLU A 277 -0.74 0.84 1.54
CA GLU A 277 0.17 -0.03 2.31
C GLU A 277 -0.58 -0.83 3.39
N GLY A 278 -1.55 -0.21 4.06
CA GLY A 278 -2.46 -0.93 4.97
C GLY A 278 -3.16 -2.08 4.25
N LEU A 279 -3.71 -1.81 3.06
CA LEU A 279 -4.30 -2.81 2.18
C LEU A 279 -3.29 -3.90 1.76
N ASN A 280 -2.07 -3.54 1.36
CA ASN A 280 -1.01 -4.50 1.01
C ASN A 280 -0.74 -5.48 2.16
N GLY A 281 -0.77 -5.00 3.41
CA GLY A 281 -0.70 -5.83 4.61
C GLY A 281 -1.81 -6.87 4.68
N LEU A 282 -3.07 -6.45 4.45
CA LEU A 282 -4.23 -7.35 4.44
C LEU A 282 -4.13 -8.39 3.32
N ILE A 283 -3.70 -7.99 2.11
CA ILE A 283 -3.57 -8.93 1.00
C ILE A 283 -2.49 -9.99 1.30
N LYS A 284 -1.36 -9.58 1.89
CA LYS A 284 -0.30 -10.51 2.35
C LYS A 284 -0.83 -11.47 3.42
N MET A 285 -1.65 -11.00 4.36
CA MET A 285 -2.28 -11.85 5.37
C MET A 285 -3.26 -12.85 4.74
N SER A 286 -4.14 -12.40 3.85
CA SER A 286 -5.08 -13.25 3.12
C SER A 286 -4.38 -14.35 2.33
N ASN A 287 -3.29 -14.01 1.63
CA ASN A 287 -2.45 -14.99 0.93
C ASN A 287 -1.81 -16.02 1.89
N ARG A 288 -1.42 -15.60 3.10
CA ARG A 288 -0.86 -16.51 4.12
C ARG A 288 -1.90 -17.49 4.67
N LEU A 289 -3.12 -17.04 4.90
CA LEU A 289 -4.25 -17.87 5.37
C LEU A 289 -4.72 -18.83 4.27
N GLY A 290 -4.85 -18.31 3.05
CA GLY A 290 -5.26 -19.04 1.87
C GLY A 290 -4.14 -19.79 1.15
N ARG A 291 -3.30 -20.55 1.87
CA ARG A 291 -2.16 -21.28 1.27
C ARG A 291 -2.58 -22.03 0.00
N GLY A 292 -2.03 -21.63 -1.15
CA GLY A 292 -2.32 -22.23 -2.46
C GLY A 292 -3.41 -21.52 -3.29
N TYR A 293 -3.91 -20.36 -2.85
CA TYR A 293 -4.77 -19.53 -3.69
C TYR A 293 -4.01 -18.99 -4.90
N SER A 294 -4.70 -18.96 -6.03
CA SER A 294 -4.22 -18.30 -7.23
C SER A 294 -4.38 -16.78 -7.10
N TYR A 295 -3.74 -16.05 -8.00
CA TYR A 295 -3.84 -14.60 -8.06
C TYR A 295 -5.30 -14.12 -8.17
N GLU A 296 -6.10 -14.78 -9.00
CA GLU A 296 -7.50 -14.43 -9.27
C GLU A 296 -8.36 -14.53 -8.02
N ILE A 297 -8.13 -15.57 -7.18
CA ILE A 297 -8.84 -15.73 -5.91
C ILE A 297 -8.45 -14.61 -4.93
N ILE A 298 -7.16 -14.29 -4.82
CA ILE A 298 -6.69 -13.22 -3.91
C ILE A 298 -7.25 -11.87 -4.37
N ARG A 299 -7.20 -11.58 -5.67
CA ARG A 299 -7.78 -10.39 -6.28
C ARG A 299 -9.28 -10.30 -6.00
N ALA A 300 -10.04 -11.37 -6.25
CA ALA A 300 -11.48 -11.40 -6.01
C ALA A 300 -11.84 -11.21 -4.54
N LYS A 301 -11.13 -11.85 -3.61
CA LYS A 301 -11.33 -11.64 -2.17
C LYS A 301 -11.08 -10.19 -1.76
N THR A 302 -10.08 -9.56 -2.38
CA THR A 302 -9.73 -8.16 -2.11
C THR A 302 -10.76 -7.21 -2.70
N LEU A 303 -11.15 -7.39 -3.97
CA LEU A 303 -12.05 -6.49 -4.71
C LEU A 303 -13.52 -6.70 -4.40
N TYR A 304 -13.93 -7.91 -4.02
CA TYR A 304 -15.35 -8.26 -3.93
C TYR A 304 -15.83 -8.62 -2.52
N SER A 305 -15.08 -8.21 -1.49
CA SER A 305 -15.54 -8.30 -0.10
C SER A 305 -16.90 -7.61 0.07
N SER A 306 -17.94 -8.40 0.35
CA SER A 306 -19.34 -7.96 0.30
C SER A 306 -19.65 -6.87 1.33
N GLU A 307 -19.14 -7.01 2.55
CA GLU A 307 -19.33 -6.06 3.63
C GLU A 307 -18.61 -4.74 3.36
N ALA A 308 -17.33 -4.80 2.97
CA ALA A 308 -16.55 -3.59 2.69
C ALA A 308 -17.07 -2.84 1.46
N ARG A 309 -17.64 -3.55 0.47
CA ARG A 309 -18.27 -2.94 -0.71
C ARG A 309 -19.57 -2.21 -0.38
N LYS A 310 -20.38 -2.71 0.56
CA LYS A 310 -21.59 -2.01 1.00
C LYS A 310 -21.25 -0.63 1.53
N VAL A 311 -20.20 -0.53 2.35
CA VAL A 311 -19.70 0.75 2.90
C VAL A 311 -19.15 1.65 1.79
N GLY A 312 -18.45 1.07 0.81
CA GLY A 312 -17.92 1.79 -0.33
C GLY A 312 -18.94 2.11 -1.43
N SER A 313 -20.23 1.92 -1.19
CA SER A 313 -21.29 2.24 -2.14
C SER A 313 -22.21 3.34 -1.61
N GLY A 314 -22.63 4.26 -2.48
CA GLY A 314 -23.45 5.41 -2.10
C GLY A 314 -24.40 5.86 -3.21
N ILE A 315 -25.35 6.72 -2.85
CA ILE A 315 -26.26 7.37 -3.81
C ILE A 315 -25.74 8.78 -4.07
N ARG A 316 -25.45 9.11 -5.32
CA ARG A 316 -25.08 10.47 -5.72
C ARG A 316 -26.32 11.17 -6.26
N SER A 317 -26.63 12.37 -5.74
CA SER A 317 -27.80 13.14 -6.17
C SER A 317 -27.83 13.27 -7.70
N GLY A 318 -28.91 12.79 -8.33
CA GLY A 318 -29.11 12.80 -9.78
C GLY A 318 -28.34 11.75 -10.61
N ARG A 319 -27.51 10.89 -10.00
CA ARG A 319 -26.75 9.83 -10.71
C ARG A 319 -26.74 8.53 -9.91
N GLY A 320 -27.82 7.75 -10.00
CA GLY A 320 -27.88 6.32 -9.64
C GLY A 320 -27.17 5.88 -8.34
N LYS A 321 -26.89 4.57 -8.25
CA LYS A 321 -26.00 4.00 -7.24
C LYS A 321 -24.56 4.06 -7.79
N VAL A 322 -23.63 4.55 -6.98
CA VAL A 322 -22.19 4.58 -7.29
C VAL A 322 -21.47 3.58 -6.38
N GLU A 323 -20.57 2.78 -6.94
CA GLU A 323 -19.70 1.87 -6.19
C GLU A 323 -18.25 2.36 -6.31
N TYR A 324 -17.58 2.60 -5.19
CA TYR A 324 -16.17 3.01 -5.15
C TYR A 324 -15.22 1.84 -4.92
N GLY A 325 -15.76 0.63 -4.71
CA GLY A 325 -15.03 -0.56 -4.32
C GLY A 325 -15.01 -0.80 -2.80
N PRO A 326 -14.35 -1.85 -2.32
CA PRO A 326 -14.23 -2.17 -0.89
C PRO A 326 -13.59 -1.04 -0.08
N HIS A 327 -14.22 -0.59 1.00
CA HIS A 327 -13.65 0.42 1.90
C HIS A 327 -12.49 -0.16 2.72
N ILE A 328 -11.27 0.36 2.51
CA ILE A 328 -10.01 -0.15 3.09
C ILE A 328 -10.05 -0.16 4.63
N PRO A 329 -10.48 0.92 5.33
CA PRO A 329 -10.57 0.88 6.79
C PRO A 329 -11.53 -0.19 7.32
N THR A 330 -12.59 -0.53 6.57
CA THR A 330 -13.49 -1.62 6.94
C THR A 330 -12.79 -2.97 6.78
N LEU A 331 -12.05 -3.18 5.70
CA LEU A 331 -11.24 -4.39 5.51
C LEU A 331 -10.20 -4.56 6.62
N VAL A 332 -9.53 -3.49 7.03
CA VAL A 332 -8.54 -3.52 8.13
C VAL A 332 -9.21 -3.97 9.43
N LYS A 333 -10.35 -3.37 9.78
CA LYS A 333 -11.08 -3.71 11.00
C LYS A 333 -11.54 -5.17 11.04
N GLN A 334 -12.01 -5.71 9.93
CA GLN A 334 -12.44 -7.12 9.83
C GLN A 334 -11.28 -8.10 10.06
N VAL A 335 -10.08 -7.75 9.61
CA VAL A 335 -8.88 -8.56 9.87
C VAL A 335 -8.47 -8.46 11.34
N GLU A 336 -8.53 -7.26 11.93
CA GLU A 336 -8.18 -7.03 13.34
C GLU A 336 -9.18 -7.68 14.32
N SER A 337 -10.46 -7.74 13.97
CA SER A 337 -11.53 -8.37 14.78
C SER A 337 -11.50 -9.90 14.75
N GLY A 338 -10.71 -10.51 13.86
CA GLY A 338 -10.72 -11.96 13.63
C GLY A 338 -11.96 -12.45 12.89
N GLU A 339 -12.77 -11.56 12.30
CA GLU A 339 -13.97 -11.93 11.53
C GLU A 339 -13.64 -12.54 10.15
N LEU A 340 -12.36 -12.53 9.76
CA LEU A 340 -11.84 -13.17 8.55
C LEU A 340 -11.11 -14.51 8.81
N ASP A 341 -11.12 -15.02 10.05
CA ASP A 341 -10.56 -16.35 10.38
C ASP A 341 -11.51 -17.53 10.06
#